data_AF-A0A8T6XIM0-F1
#
_entry.id   AF-A0A8T6XIM0-F1
#
_cell.length_a   1.000
_cell.length_b   1.000
_cell.length_c   1.000
_cell.angle_alpha   90.00
_cell.angle_beta   90.00
_cell.angle_gamma   90.00
#
_symmetry.space_group_name_H-M   'P 1'
#
loop_
_entity.id
_entity.type
_entity.pdbx_description
1 polymer ?
#
loop_
_entity_poly.entity_id
_entity_poly.type
_entity_poly.pdbx_seq_one_letter_code
_entity_poly.pdbx_strand_id
1 'polypeptide(L)'
;MISAKKTKAFIIILLVLGIPGTVVFFPVNIDNRYTCLYHRLFIPHHLNPHSSDSSIANSHRQIVNPGSLTHHRRLTKEEEPVEISYDEIMARYVTPFGFLWWGSLLLVATGVYVWKKFNRSQRSKFVGL
;
A
#
# COMPACT_ATOMS: atom_id res chain seq x y z
N MET A 1 -18.88 25.61 31.09
CA MET A 1 -19.81 25.18 30.02
C MET A 1 -19.21 25.51 28.66
N ILE A 2 -19.00 24.53 27.78
CA ILE A 2 -18.56 24.81 26.40
C ILE A 2 -19.74 25.43 25.65
N SER A 3 -19.50 26.56 24.97
CA SER A 3 -20.53 27.22 24.16
C SER A 3 -20.93 26.34 22.97
N ALA A 4 -22.23 26.22 22.70
CA ALA A 4 -22.77 25.43 21.60
C ALA A 4 -22.14 25.81 20.24
N LYS A 5 -21.80 27.09 20.05
CA LYS A 5 -21.12 27.58 18.84
C LYS A 5 -19.72 26.96 18.69
N LYS A 6 -18.97 26.87 19.80
CA LYS A 6 -17.61 26.27 19.82
C LYS A 6 -17.67 24.77 19.52
N THR A 7 -18.65 24.05 20.07
CA THR A 7 -18.83 22.62 19.78
C THR A 7 -19.16 22.36 18.31
N LYS A 8 -20.05 23.16 17.70
CA LYS A 8 -20.38 23.04 16.27
C LYS A 8 -19.15 23.29 15.38
N ALA A 9 -18.41 24.36 15.65
CA ALA A 9 -17.19 24.66 14.92
C ALA A 9 -16.16 23.52 15.02
N PHE A 10 -15.98 22.97 16.22
CA PHE A 10 -15.09 21.83 16.44
C PHE A 10 -15.49 20.59 15.63
N ILE A 11 -16.79 20.25 15.59
CA ILE A 11 -17.26 19.09 14.79
C ILE A 11 -17.01 19.33 13.29
N ILE A 12 -17.28 20.55 12.80
CA ILE A 12 -17.04 20.89 11.38
C ILE A 12 -15.56 20.71 11.05
N ILE A 13 -14.65 21.21 11.89
CA ILE A 13 -13.21 21.05 11.68
C ILE A 13 -12.81 19.57 11.64
N LEU A 14 -13.31 18.74 12.57
CA LEU A 14 -13.03 17.30 12.58
C LEU A 14 -13.48 16.61 11.29
N LEU A 15 -14.67 16.94 10.79
CA LEU A 15 -15.19 16.33 9.56
C LEU A 15 -14.46 16.84 8.31
N VAL A 16 -14.15 18.14 8.26
CA VAL A 16 -13.43 18.76 7.13
C VAL A 16 -11.99 18.27 7.05
N LEU A 17 -11.33 17.95 8.16
CA LEU A 17 -10.00 17.33 8.14
C LEU A 17 -10.07 15.82 7.94
N GLY A 18 -11.03 15.16 8.59
CA GLY A 18 -11.18 13.70 8.57
C GLY A 18 -11.59 13.17 7.19
N ILE A 19 -12.61 13.74 6.56
CA ILE A 19 -13.16 13.21 5.29
C ILE A 19 -12.10 13.26 4.16
N PRO A 20 -11.44 14.39 3.87
CA PRO A 20 -10.38 14.42 2.86
C PRO A 20 -9.22 13.51 3.23
N GLY A 21 -8.83 13.44 4.51
CA GLY A 21 -7.80 12.51 4.98
C GLY A 21 -8.16 11.06 4.67
N THR A 22 -9.42 10.66 4.93
CA THR A 22 -9.88 9.31 4.62
C THR A 22 -9.91 9.01 3.13
N VAL A 23 -10.14 10.00 2.26
CA VAL A 23 -10.19 9.84 0.80
C VAL A 23 -8.79 9.81 0.20
N VAL A 24 -7.91 10.74 0.61
CA VAL A 24 -6.53 10.88 0.11
C VAL A 24 -5.66 9.71 0.57
N PHE A 25 -5.79 9.32 1.84
CA PHE A 25 -5.06 8.17 2.39
C PHE A 25 -5.84 6.87 2.23
N PHE A 26 -6.99 6.88 1.54
CA PHE A 26 -7.67 5.63 1.26
C PHE A 26 -6.75 4.76 0.39
N PRO A 27 -6.58 3.48 0.72
CA PRO A 27 -5.86 2.56 -0.14
C PRO A 27 -6.71 2.19 -1.37
N VAL A 28 -7.14 3.19 -2.19
CA VAL A 28 -7.82 2.92 -3.46
C VAL A 28 -6.76 2.74 -4.52
N ASN A 29 -6.78 1.57 -5.15
CA ASN A 29 -6.17 1.37 -6.45
C ASN A 29 -6.92 2.18 -7.50
N ILE A 30 -6.41 3.35 -7.85
CA ILE A 30 -6.91 4.10 -8.98
C ILE A 30 -6.03 3.72 -10.18
N ASP A 31 -6.64 3.00 -11.12
CA ASP A 31 -6.24 2.78 -12.51
C ASP A 31 -5.31 1.64 -12.96
N ASN A 32 -4.71 0.81 -12.10
CA ASN A 32 -4.02 -0.37 -12.62
C ASN A 32 -4.22 -1.62 -11.77
N ARG A 33 -4.87 -2.64 -12.34
CA ARG A 33 -5.04 -3.98 -11.73
C ARG A 33 -3.71 -4.64 -11.33
N TYR A 34 -2.59 -4.15 -11.88
CA TYR A 34 -1.22 -4.64 -11.63
C TYR A 34 -0.37 -3.74 -10.72
N THR A 35 -0.82 -2.52 -10.37
CA THR A 35 -0.10 -1.61 -9.44
C THR A 35 -0.68 -1.60 -8.04
N CYS A 36 -1.62 -2.50 -7.76
CA CYS A 36 -2.06 -2.77 -6.41
C CYS A 36 -0.83 -3.04 -5.55
N LEU A 37 -0.57 -2.21 -4.53
CA LEU A 37 0.43 -2.50 -3.50
C LEU A 37 0.26 -3.95 -3.02
N TYR A 38 -1.01 -4.38 -2.90
CA TYR A 38 -1.41 -5.76 -2.65
C TYR A 38 -0.90 -6.78 -3.68
N HIS A 39 -1.04 -6.52 -4.98
CA HIS A 39 -0.54 -7.44 -6.02
C HIS A 39 0.99 -7.53 -6.03
N ARG A 40 1.70 -6.44 -5.72
CA ARG A 40 3.17 -6.44 -5.59
C ARG A 40 3.68 -7.07 -4.29
N LEU A 41 2.84 -7.11 -3.26
CA LEU A 41 3.12 -7.73 -1.97
C LEU A 41 2.80 -9.22 -1.91
N PHE A 42 1.71 -9.62 -2.56
CA PHE A 42 1.11 -10.94 -2.38
C PHE A 42 1.19 -11.83 -3.63
N ILE A 43 1.77 -11.34 -4.74
CA ILE A 43 2.24 -12.25 -5.79
C ILE A 43 3.67 -12.65 -5.46
N PRO A 44 3.90 -13.87 -4.95
CA PRO A 44 5.25 -14.36 -4.78
C PRO A 44 5.92 -14.43 -6.17
N HIS A 45 7.07 -13.78 -6.31
CA HIS A 45 7.96 -13.94 -7.47
C HIS A 45 8.48 -15.38 -7.65
N HIS A 46 8.02 -16.35 -6.86
CA HIS A 46 8.41 -17.75 -6.93
C HIS A 46 7.83 -18.55 -8.10
N LEU A 47 6.96 -17.96 -8.93
CA LEU A 47 6.69 -18.52 -10.26
C LEU A 47 7.75 -18.02 -11.23
N ASN A 48 9.01 -18.36 -10.95
CA ASN A 48 10.01 -18.46 -11.98
C ASN A 48 9.91 -19.92 -12.49
N PRO A 49 9.16 -20.22 -13.57
CA PRO A 49 9.20 -21.54 -14.20
C PRO A 49 10.52 -21.69 -14.96
N HIS A 50 11.65 -21.47 -14.27
CA HIS A 50 12.96 -21.82 -14.79
C HIS A 50 13.33 -23.28 -14.50
N SER A 51 12.32 -24.12 -14.22
CA SER A 51 12.32 -25.52 -14.63
C SER A 51 11.85 -25.61 -16.09
N SER A 52 12.59 -25.00 -16.99
CA SER A 52 12.68 -25.51 -18.36
C SER A 52 13.97 -26.31 -18.40
N ASP A 53 13.85 -27.55 -17.96
CA ASP A 53 14.76 -28.63 -18.27
C ASP A 53 15.09 -28.58 -19.76
N SER A 54 16.24 -27.98 -20.09
CA SER A 54 16.94 -28.21 -21.35
C SER A 54 18.05 -29.24 -21.13
N SER A 55 17.73 -30.27 -20.33
CA SER A 55 18.45 -31.52 -20.34
C SER A 55 17.68 -32.49 -21.24
N ILE A 56 18.40 -33.14 -22.17
CA ILE A 56 17.96 -34.23 -23.06
C ILE A 56 17.20 -33.79 -24.32
N ALA A 57 17.93 -33.28 -25.33
CA ALA A 57 17.89 -33.79 -26.73
C ALA A 57 18.62 -32.82 -27.67
N ASN A 58 19.93 -33.02 -27.87
CA ASN A 58 20.59 -32.86 -29.18
C ASN A 58 22.01 -33.40 -29.10
N SER A 59 22.10 -34.72 -28.97
CA SER A 59 23.26 -35.50 -29.37
C SER A 59 23.25 -35.59 -30.90
N HIS A 60 23.81 -34.60 -31.61
CA HIS A 60 24.40 -34.85 -32.94
C HIS A 60 25.30 -33.69 -33.42
N ARG A 61 26.61 -33.96 -33.37
CA ARG A 61 27.71 -33.47 -34.23
C ARG A 61 27.60 -32.10 -34.90
N GLN A 62 28.54 -31.19 -34.56
CA GLN A 62 29.43 -30.63 -35.59
C GLN A 62 30.74 -30.04 -35.04
N ILE A 63 31.82 -30.78 -35.30
CA ILE A 63 33.11 -30.39 -35.88
C ILE A 63 33.77 -29.08 -35.38
N VAL A 64 34.93 -29.32 -34.78
CA VAL A 64 36.02 -28.43 -34.32
C VAL A 64 36.47 -27.42 -35.38
N ASN A 65 36.61 -26.15 -34.98
CA ASN A 65 37.50 -25.17 -35.62
C ASN A 65 38.48 -24.63 -34.55
N PRO A 66 39.80 -24.87 -34.66
CA PRO A 66 40.80 -24.31 -33.76
C PRO A 66 41.45 -23.10 -34.44
N GLY A 67 41.02 -21.89 -34.07
CA GLY A 67 41.68 -20.68 -34.55
C GLY A 67 40.82 -19.44 -34.52
N SER A 68 40.54 -18.90 -33.33
CA SER A 68 40.48 -17.45 -33.14
C SER A 68 40.44 -17.13 -31.65
N LEU A 69 41.61 -16.72 -31.18
CA LEU A 69 41.92 -16.25 -29.85
C LEU A 69 41.46 -14.79 -29.74
N THR A 70 40.28 -14.52 -29.16
CA THR A 70 39.95 -13.18 -28.61
C THR A 70 38.87 -13.26 -27.53
N HIS A 71 39.28 -13.78 -26.37
CA HIS A 71 39.23 -13.12 -25.06
C HIS A 71 38.18 -12.00 -24.77
N HIS A 72 36.88 -12.23 -24.98
CA HIS A 72 35.82 -11.42 -24.36
C HIS A 72 34.77 -12.27 -23.64
N ARG A 73 35.22 -13.14 -22.73
CA ARG A 73 34.34 -13.64 -21.67
C ARG A 73 34.30 -12.61 -20.55
N ARG A 74 33.56 -11.51 -20.78
CA ARG A 74 33.07 -10.67 -19.69
C ARG A 74 32.22 -11.61 -18.84
N LEU A 75 32.75 -12.04 -17.70
CA LEU A 75 31.91 -12.51 -16.62
C LEU A 75 30.94 -11.38 -16.35
N THR A 76 29.74 -11.47 -16.90
CA THR A 76 28.55 -10.94 -16.28
C THR A 76 28.51 -11.62 -14.93
N LYS A 77 29.19 -10.99 -13.96
CA LYS A 77 28.95 -11.21 -12.54
C LYS A 77 27.43 -11.19 -12.44
N GLU A 78 26.84 -12.36 -12.22
CA GLU A 78 25.43 -12.47 -11.90
C GLU A 78 25.24 -11.50 -10.74
N GLU A 79 24.70 -10.32 -11.05
CA GLU A 79 24.16 -9.44 -10.05
C GLU A 79 23.00 -10.22 -9.48
N GLU A 80 23.30 -10.93 -8.40
CA GLU A 80 22.33 -11.60 -7.56
C GLU A 80 21.19 -10.59 -7.38
N PRO A 81 19.97 -10.92 -7.81
CA PRO A 81 18.88 -9.97 -7.77
C PRO A 81 18.75 -9.53 -6.32
N VAL A 82 19.05 -8.25 -6.06
CA VAL A 82 19.00 -7.66 -4.72
C VAL A 82 17.65 -8.04 -4.16
N GLU A 83 17.64 -8.96 -3.19
CA GLU A 83 16.43 -9.46 -2.57
C GLU A 83 15.90 -8.31 -1.70
N ILE A 84 15.11 -7.43 -2.31
CA ILE A 84 14.54 -6.28 -1.62
C ILE A 84 13.60 -6.87 -0.56
N SER A 85 14.02 -6.82 0.70
CA SER A 85 13.25 -7.35 1.81
C SER A 85 11.88 -6.68 1.84
N TYR A 86 10.83 -7.49 1.70
CA TYR A 86 9.45 -7.03 1.77
C TYR A 86 9.16 -6.29 3.07
N ASP A 87 9.83 -6.68 4.16
CA ASP A 87 9.69 -6.03 5.48
C ASP A 87 10.10 -4.56 5.43
N GLU A 88 11.16 -4.23 4.68
CA GLU A 88 11.65 -2.86 4.56
C GLU A 88 10.67 -2.00 3.75
N ILE A 89 10.11 -2.54 2.67
CA ILE A 89 9.08 -1.86 1.87
C ILE A 89 7.81 -1.66 2.72
N MET A 90 7.40 -2.67 3.48
CA MET A 90 6.22 -2.58 4.34
C MET A 90 6.38 -1.55 5.44
N ALA A 91 7.51 -1.57 6.13
CA ALA A 91 7.78 -0.61 7.19
C ALA A 91 7.78 0.84 6.64
N ARG A 92 8.32 1.04 5.43
CA ARG A 92 8.48 2.38 4.84
C ARG A 92 7.19 2.96 4.27
N TYR A 93 6.31 2.13 3.71
CA TYR A 93 5.12 2.59 2.99
C TYR A 93 3.80 2.22 3.67
N VAL A 94 3.66 1.04 4.26
CA VAL A 94 2.36 0.66 4.85
C VAL A 94 2.16 1.31 6.20
N THR A 95 3.20 1.39 7.03
CA THR A 95 3.11 1.93 8.38
C THR A 95 2.66 3.40 8.41
N PRO A 96 3.32 4.35 7.70
CA PRO A 96 2.93 5.75 7.80
C PRO A 96 1.58 6.03 7.14
N PHE A 97 1.30 5.43 5.97
CA PHE A 97 0.04 5.65 5.26
C PHE A 97 -1.14 5.00 5.98
N GLY A 98 -0.96 3.79 6.51
CA GLY A 98 -1.96 3.11 7.33
C GLY A 98 -2.29 3.92 8.59
N PHE A 99 -1.27 4.44 9.29
CA PHE A 99 -1.48 5.26 10.48
C PHE A 99 -2.26 6.54 10.17
N LEU A 100 -1.91 7.25 9.09
CA LEU A 100 -2.62 8.47 8.67
C LEU A 100 -4.07 8.19 8.26
N TRP A 101 -4.31 7.07 7.58
CA TRP A 101 -5.66 6.65 7.19
C TRP A 101 -6.53 6.31 8.40
N TRP A 102 -6.03 5.47 9.32
CA TRP A 102 -6.73 5.13 10.55
C TRP A 102 -6.96 6.36 11.44
N GLY A 103 -5.99 7.27 11.53
CA GLY A 103 -6.13 8.54 12.23
C GLY A 103 -7.26 9.40 11.64
N SER A 104 -7.34 9.47 10.31
CA SER A 104 -8.41 10.21 9.62
C SER A 104 -9.79 9.60 9.88
N LEU A 105 -9.90 8.25 9.83
CA LEU A 105 -11.13 7.55 10.19
C LEU A 105 -11.55 7.83 11.63
N LEU A 106 -10.60 7.84 12.57
CA LEU A 106 -10.87 8.13 13.97
C LEU A 106 -11.37 9.56 14.17
N LEU A 107 -10.85 10.54 13.43
CA LEU A 107 -11.36 11.92 13.44
C LEU A 107 -12.81 11.99 12.96
N VAL A 108 -13.15 11.30 11.86
CA VAL A 108 -14.53 11.24 11.34
C VAL A 108 -15.46 10.58 12.36
N ALA A 109 -15.07 9.41 12.88
CA ALA A 109 -15.85 8.67 13.89
C ALA A 109 -16.10 9.52 15.15
N THR A 110 -15.07 10.23 15.62
CA THR A 110 -15.16 11.15 16.76
C THR A 110 -16.10 12.32 16.45
N GLY A 111 -15.98 12.93 15.27
CA GLY A 111 -16.86 14.02 14.83
C GLY A 111 -18.33 13.59 14.80
N VAL A 112 -18.63 12.43 14.21
CA VAL A 112 -19.98 11.86 14.15
C VAL A 112 -20.51 11.49 15.54
N TYR A 113 -19.66 10.92 16.40
CA TYR A 113 -20.04 10.58 17.77
C TYR A 113 -20.42 11.82 18.57
N VAL A 114 -19.58 12.87 18.54
CA VAL A 114 -19.84 14.15 19.23
C VAL A 114 -21.09 14.82 18.66
N TRP A 115 -21.29 14.80 17.34
CA TRP A 115 -22.51 15.29 16.70
C TRP A 115 -23.77 14.59 17.23
N LYS A 116 -23.76 13.25 17.25
CA LYS A 116 -24.90 12.45 17.73
C LYS A 116 -25.19 12.73 19.20
N LYS A 117 -24.15 12.84 20.04
CA LYS A 117 -24.29 13.17 21.47
C LYS A 117 -24.85 14.58 21.67
N PHE A 118 -24.36 15.56 20.92
CA PHE A 118 -24.84 16.95 20.96
C PHE A 118 -26.32 17.04 20.59
N ASN A 119 -26.75 16.35 19.54
CA ASN A 119 -28.15 16.32 19.11
C ASN A 119 -29.08 15.66 20.13
N ARG A 120 -28.64 14.59 20.80
CA ARG A 120 -29.41 13.96 21.90
C ARG A 120 -29.63 14.94 23.06
N SER A 121 -28.60 15.68 23.45
CA SER A 121 -28.69 16.66 24.54
C SER A 121 -29.59 17.85 24.21
N GLN A 122 -29.69 18.26 22.94
CA GLN A 122 -30.63 19.30 22.52
C GLN A 122 -32.08 18.78 22.54
N ARG A 123 -32.31 17.53 22.09
CA ARG A 123 -33.66 16.93 22.12
C ARG A 123 -34.22 16.80 23.53
N SER A 124 -33.41 16.39 24.51
CA SER A 124 -33.88 16.25 25.90
C SER A 124 -34.34 17.58 26.51
N LYS A 125 -33.79 18.72 26.07
CA LYS A 125 -34.23 20.04 26.53
C LYS A 125 -35.56 20.47 25.93
N PHE A 126 -35.91 19.95 24.75
CA PHE A 126 -37.14 20.33 24.05
C PHE A 126 -38.36 19.52 24.52
N VAL A 127 -38.14 18.30 25.06
CA VAL A 127 -39.22 17.42 25.55
C VAL A 127 -39.58 17.69 27.02
N GLY A 128 -38.71 18.36 27.78
CA GLY A 128 -38.95 18.70 29.19
C GLY A 128 -39.59 20.07 29.44
N LEU A 129 -40.10 20.70 28.39
CA LEU A 129 -40.82 21.99 28.38
C LEU A 129 -42.20 21.74 27.78
#